data_AF-A0A024TUT7-F1
#
_entry.id   AF-A0A024TUT7-F1
#
_cell.length_a   1.000
_cell.length_b   1.000
_cell.length_c   1.000
_cell.angle_alpha   90.00
_cell.angle_beta   90.00
_cell.angle_gamma   90.00
#
_symmetry.space_group_name_H-M   'P 1'
#
loop_
_entity.id
_entity.type
_entity.pdbx_description
1 polymer ?
#
loop_
_entity_poly.entity_id
_entity_poly.type
_entity_poly.pdbx_seq_one_letter_code
_entity_poly.pdbx_strand_id
1 'polypeptide(L)'
;MEKSVRTAYKKLIKLAQSLPAEQKPVALDKVRHEFRSHGVITSSDQLDKIVMKAQSKISYLKIVTPKRAPQTSPQRYIYKDGKRLDPGCIDQSTNATIKTVDFNAMMERHVKLVRRQHFMDRK
;
A
#
# COMPACT_ATOMS: atom_id res chain seq x y z
N MET A 1 -9.27 9.88 14.63
CA MET A 1 -9.44 8.64 13.84
C MET A 1 -10.68 8.82 12.98
N GLU A 2 -10.55 8.97 11.67
CA GLU A 2 -11.71 9.19 10.78
C GLU A 2 -12.63 7.96 10.76
N LYS A 3 -13.73 8.02 11.54
CA LYS A 3 -14.76 6.99 11.71
C LYS A 3 -15.74 6.93 10.51
N SER A 4 -15.23 6.97 9.29
CA SER A 4 -16.12 6.92 8.11
C SER A 4 -16.34 5.48 7.66
N VAL A 5 -17.60 5.06 7.52
CA VAL A 5 -17.99 3.76 6.90
C VAL A 5 -17.30 3.58 5.55
N ARG A 6 -17.13 4.68 4.80
CA ARG A 6 -16.44 4.71 3.50
C ARG A 6 -14.97 4.29 3.60
N THR A 7 -14.26 4.71 4.64
CA THR A 7 -12.84 4.37 4.81
C THR A 7 -12.68 2.91 5.21
N ALA A 8 -13.58 2.38 6.06
CA ALA A 8 -13.62 0.96 6.41
C ALA A 8 -13.92 0.09 5.18
N TYR A 9 -14.92 0.46 4.39
CA TYR A 9 -15.27 -0.21 3.13
C TYR A 9 -14.09 -0.27 2.14
N LYS A 10 -13.44 0.88 1.90
CA LYS A 10 -12.25 0.95 1.02
C LYS A 10 -11.11 0.05 1.51
N LYS A 11 -10.88 -0.04 2.82
CA LYS A 11 -9.86 -0.91 3.41
C LYS A 11 -10.18 -2.38 3.20
N LEU A 12 -11.45 -2.79 3.40
CA LEU A 12 -11.89 -4.17 3.15
C LEU A 12 -11.76 -4.56 1.68
N ILE A 13 -12.12 -3.67 0.74
CA ILE A 13 -11.91 -3.94 -0.70
C ILE A 13 -10.43 -4.15 -1.01
N LYS A 14 -9.55 -3.26 -0.51
CA LYS A 14 -8.10 -3.40 -0.75
C LYS A 14 -7.55 -4.72 -0.23
N LEU A 15 -8.03 -5.19 0.92
CA LEU A 15 -7.65 -6.49 1.48
C LEU A 15 -8.21 -7.64 0.64
N ALA A 16 -9.48 -7.59 0.24
CA ALA A 16 -10.06 -8.60 -0.64
C ALA A 16 -9.32 -8.70 -1.98
N GLN A 17 -8.82 -7.58 -2.52
CA GLN A 17 -8.00 -7.57 -3.74
C GLN A 17 -6.62 -8.21 -3.58
N SER A 18 -6.10 -8.29 -2.36
CA SER A 18 -4.82 -8.93 -2.06
C SER A 18 -4.90 -10.46 -1.92
N LEU A 19 -6.12 -11.03 -1.86
CA LEU A 19 -6.32 -12.47 -1.83
C LEU A 19 -5.91 -13.15 -3.15
N PRO A 20 -5.72 -14.49 -3.16
CA PRO A 20 -5.49 -15.26 -4.39
C PRO A 20 -6.62 -15.09 -5.40
N ALA A 21 -6.31 -15.15 -6.70
CA ALA A 21 -7.25 -14.83 -7.80
C ALA A 21 -8.57 -15.60 -7.71
N GLU A 22 -8.53 -16.85 -7.27
CA GLU A 22 -9.69 -17.73 -7.10
C GLU A 22 -10.69 -17.23 -6.04
N GLN A 23 -10.18 -16.62 -4.96
CA GLN A 23 -11.00 -16.21 -3.82
C GLN A 23 -11.44 -14.74 -3.89
N LYS A 24 -10.80 -13.94 -4.75
CA LYS A 24 -11.11 -12.51 -4.96
C LYS A 24 -12.60 -12.23 -5.26
N PRO A 25 -13.24 -12.88 -6.25
CA PRO A 25 -14.60 -12.52 -6.63
C PRO A 25 -15.59 -12.79 -5.48
N VAL A 26 -15.49 -13.97 -4.87
CA VAL A 26 -16.33 -14.38 -3.74
C VAL A 26 -16.16 -13.44 -2.54
N ALA A 27 -14.92 -13.04 -2.23
CA ALA A 27 -14.65 -12.12 -1.13
C ALA A 27 -15.19 -10.71 -1.41
N LEU A 28 -15.03 -10.20 -2.63
CA LEU A 28 -15.52 -8.88 -3.03
C LEU A 28 -17.04 -8.81 -2.99
N ASP A 29 -17.72 -9.85 -3.45
CA ASP A 29 -19.18 -9.89 -3.46
C ASP A 29 -19.74 -10.02 -2.05
N LYS A 30 -19.12 -10.80 -1.17
CA LYS A 30 -19.46 -10.84 0.27
C LYS A 30 -19.35 -9.46 0.92
N VAL A 31 -18.26 -8.73 0.69
CA VAL A 31 -18.06 -7.39 1.24
C VAL A 31 -19.09 -6.40 0.67
N ARG A 32 -19.35 -6.45 -0.64
CA ARG A 32 -20.37 -5.60 -1.27
C ARG A 32 -21.77 -5.90 -0.74
N HIS A 33 -22.09 -7.17 -0.56
CA HIS A 33 -23.40 -7.60 -0.07
C HIS A 33 -23.61 -7.19 1.39
N GLU A 34 -22.65 -7.44 2.29
CA GLU A 34 -22.76 -6.99 3.70
C GLU A 34 -22.97 -5.48 3.82
N PHE A 35 -22.23 -4.66 3.05
CA PHE A 35 -22.38 -3.20 3.15
C PHE A 35 -23.64 -2.66 2.46
N ARG A 36 -24.23 -3.40 1.50
CA ARG A 36 -25.47 -3.00 0.82
C ARG A 36 -26.72 -3.52 1.53
N SER A 37 -26.64 -4.66 2.20
CA SER A 37 -27.75 -5.23 2.98
C SER A 37 -28.02 -4.39 4.24
N HIS A 38 -26.98 -3.79 4.80
CA HIS A 38 -27.06 -2.72 5.78
C HIS A 38 -27.40 -1.40 5.07
N GLY A 39 -28.67 -1.24 4.67
CA GLY A 39 -29.22 -0.06 3.98
C GLY A 39 -29.22 1.23 4.83
N VAL A 40 -30.28 2.05 4.75
CA VAL A 40 -30.38 3.31 5.52
C VAL A 40 -30.40 3.01 7.01
N ILE A 41 -29.24 3.10 7.66
CA ILE A 41 -29.10 2.99 9.10
C ILE A 41 -29.32 4.38 9.70
N THR A 42 -30.43 4.55 10.40
CA THR A 42 -30.82 5.82 11.02
C THR A 42 -30.25 6.00 12.44
N SER A 43 -29.73 4.93 13.06
CA SER A 43 -29.23 4.92 14.44
C SER A 43 -27.71 4.85 14.52
N SER A 44 -27.09 5.79 15.26
CA SER A 44 -25.64 5.88 15.46
C SER A 44 -25.04 4.60 16.06
N ASP A 45 -25.74 3.96 17.00
CA ASP A 45 -25.23 2.77 17.71
C ASP A 45 -25.11 1.55 16.80
N GLN A 46 -26.03 1.41 15.84
CA GLN A 46 -25.98 0.33 14.87
C GLN A 46 -24.81 0.53 13.89
N LEU A 47 -24.54 1.78 13.52
CA LEU A 47 -23.40 2.13 12.68
C LEU A 47 -22.08 1.81 13.37
N ASP A 48 -21.93 2.16 14.65
CA ASP A 48 -20.73 1.87 15.43
C ASP A 48 -20.49 0.36 15.58
N LYS A 49 -21.54 -0.44 15.82
CA LYS A 49 -21.44 -1.91 15.85
C LYS A 49 -20.94 -2.50 14.52
N ILE A 50 -21.44 -1.99 13.39
CA ILE A 50 -21.03 -2.44 12.06
C ILE A 50 -19.58 -2.03 11.78
N VAL A 51 -19.19 -0.81 12.13
CA VAL A 51 -17.83 -0.32 12.00
C VAL A 51 -16.87 -1.16 12.85
N MET A 52 -17.22 -1.46 14.11
CA MET A 52 -16.42 -2.34 14.96
C MET A 52 -16.26 -3.74 14.37
N LYS A 53 -17.36 -4.36 13.92
CA LYS A 53 -17.31 -5.69 13.27
C LYS A 53 -16.40 -5.68 12.04
N ALA A 54 -16.49 -4.64 11.21
CA ALA A 54 -15.63 -4.47 10.04
C ALA A 54 -14.15 -4.28 10.45
N GLN A 55 -13.87 -3.51 11.50
CA GLN A 55 -12.51 -3.30 12.00
C GLN A 55 -11.89 -4.59 12.56
N SER A 56 -12.65 -5.41 13.30
CA SER A 56 -12.19 -6.70 13.79
C SER A 56 -11.91 -7.70 12.66
N LYS A 57 -12.73 -7.71 11.61
CA LYS A 57 -12.43 -8.50 10.40
C LYS A 57 -11.16 -8.02 9.71
N ILE A 58 -10.96 -6.70 9.60
CA ILE A 58 -9.75 -6.10 9.04
C ILE A 58 -8.51 -6.51 9.85
N SER A 59 -8.56 -6.43 11.18
CA SER A 59 -7.42 -6.80 12.03
C SER A 59 -7.09 -8.28 11.91
N TYR A 60 -8.11 -9.16 11.93
CA TYR A 60 -7.93 -10.59 11.71
C TYR A 60 -7.30 -10.89 10.35
N LEU A 61 -7.84 -10.31 9.27
CA LEU A 61 -7.30 -10.49 7.92
C LEU A 61 -5.85 -10.00 7.82
N LYS A 62 -5.50 -8.88 8.46
CA LYS A 62 -4.11 -8.39 8.49
C LYS A 62 -3.15 -9.35 9.17
N ILE A 63 -3.62 -10.16 10.12
CA ILE A 63 -2.80 -11.16 10.83
C ILE A 63 -2.65 -12.42 9.96
N VAL A 64 -3.76 -12.90 9.39
CA VAL A 64 -3.80 -14.18 8.68
C VAL A 64 -3.26 -14.08 7.26
N THR A 65 -3.44 -12.94 6.59
CA THR A 65 -2.94 -12.76 5.22
C THR A 65 -1.49 -12.27 5.24
N PRO A 66 -0.54 -13.01 4.63
CA PRO A 66 0.82 -12.53 4.50
C PRO A 66 0.81 -11.22 3.71
N LYS A 67 1.40 -10.16 4.27
CA LYS A 67 1.53 -8.89 3.56
C LYS A 67 2.22 -9.16 2.23
N ARG A 68 1.56 -8.83 1.12
CA ARG A 68 2.17 -8.85 -0.20
C ARG A 68 3.47 -8.06 -0.13
N ALA A 69 4.59 -8.74 -0.34
CA ALA A 69 5.88 -8.08 -0.42
C ALA A 69 5.78 -7.00 -1.51
N PRO A 70 6.28 -5.78 -1.24
CA PRO A 70 6.32 -4.76 -2.27
C PRO A 70 7.08 -5.33 -3.47
N GLN A 71 6.45 -5.29 -4.65
CA GLN A 71 7.06 -5.75 -5.91
C GLN A 71 8.33 -4.97 -6.24
N THR A 72 8.45 -3.76 -5.70
CA THR A 72 9.68 -3.00 -5.63
C THR A 72 10.43 -3.39 -4.37
N SER A 73 11.54 -4.11 -4.53
CA SER A 73 12.56 -4.16 -3.49
C SER A 73 12.92 -2.72 -3.09
N PRO A 74 13.27 -2.43 -1.83
CA PRO A 74 13.86 -1.14 -1.49
C PRO A 74 15.05 -0.95 -2.42
N GLN A 75 14.98 0.03 -3.31
CA GLN A 75 15.98 0.25 -4.33
C GLN A 75 17.27 0.67 -3.63
N ARG A 76 18.17 -0.30 -3.43
CA ARG A 76 19.46 -0.11 -2.79
C ARG A 76 20.42 0.39 -3.86
N TYR A 77 20.83 1.64 -3.74
CA TYR A 77 21.85 2.23 -4.59
C TYR A 77 23.21 2.06 -3.92
N ILE A 78 24.22 1.73 -4.73
CA ILE A 78 25.60 1.53 -4.24
C ILE A 78 26.47 2.57 -4.94
N TYR A 79 27.22 3.32 -4.12
CA TYR A 79 28.12 4.37 -4.57
C TYR A 79 29.56 3.93 -4.32
N LYS A 80 30.41 4.07 -5.34
CA LYS A 80 31.86 3.86 -5.25
C LYS A 80 32.57 4.95 -6.03
N ASP A 81 33.59 5.55 -5.42
CA ASP A 81 34.40 6.62 -6.03
C ASP A 81 33.58 7.76 -6.64
N GLY A 82 32.51 8.16 -5.94
CA GLY A 82 31.58 9.22 -6.38
C GLY A 82 30.64 8.85 -7.53
N LYS A 83 30.69 7.61 -8.04
CA LYS A 83 29.85 7.13 -9.13
C LYS A 83 28.84 6.08 -8.64
N ARG A 84 27.64 6.11 -9.23
CA ARG A 84 26.57 5.14 -8.95
C ARG A 84 26.82 3.86 -9.73
N LEU A 85 26.73 2.71 -9.04
CA LEU A 85 26.80 1.38 -9.63
C LEU A 85 25.43 0.70 -9.54
N ASP A 86 25.03 0.04 -10.62
CA ASP A 86 23.83 -0.77 -10.63
C ASP A 86 24.08 -2.11 -9.93
N PRO A 87 23.10 -2.61 -9.14
CA PRO A 87 23.28 -3.79 -8.30
C PRO A 87 23.57 -5.09 -9.07
N GLY A 88 23.38 -5.12 -10.39
CA GLY A 88 23.72 -6.26 -11.25
C GLY A 88 25.16 -6.28 -11.79
N CYS A 89 25.94 -5.21 -11.59
CA CYS A 89 27.30 -5.07 -12.12
C CYS A 89 28.40 -5.21 -11.04
N ILE A 90 28.05 -5.78 -9.89
CA ILE A 90 28.98 -5.92 -8.76
C ILE A 90 29.72 -7.24 -8.93
N ASP A 91 30.94 -7.17 -9.44
CA ASP A 91 31.90 -8.26 -9.28
C ASP A 91 32.10 -8.53 -7.79
N GLN A 92 32.01 -9.80 -7.40
CA GLN A 92 32.02 -10.30 -6.01
C GLN A 92 33.33 -10.02 -5.23
N SER A 93 34.25 -9.23 -5.79
CA SER A 93 35.62 -9.09 -5.31
C SER A 93 35.89 -7.84 -4.46
N THR A 94 34.95 -6.91 -4.26
CA THR A 94 35.25 -5.70 -3.46
C THR A 94 34.15 -5.29 -2.47
N ASN A 95 34.55 -5.26 -1.19
CA ASN A 95 33.75 -4.93 -0.02
C ASN A 95 33.33 -3.44 -0.02
N ALA A 96 32.10 -3.13 -0.41
CA ALA A 96 31.57 -1.78 -0.24
C ALA A 96 31.29 -1.49 1.24
N THR A 97 32.00 -0.52 1.83
CA THR A 97 31.99 -0.22 3.28
C THR A 97 30.75 0.53 3.77
N ILE A 98 30.08 1.33 2.92
CA ILE A 98 29.00 2.22 3.38
C ILE A 98 27.80 2.18 2.43
N LYS A 99 26.63 1.88 2.97
CA LYS A 99 25.33 1.90 2.27
C LYS A 99 24.62 3.21 2.64
N THR A 100 24.62 4.20 1.74
CA THR A 100 23.95 5.49 1.97
C THR A 100 22.68 5.63 1.12
N VAL A 101 21.84 6.60 1.48
CA VAL A 101 20.69 7.02 0.68
C VAL A 101 21.19 7.88 -0.48
N ASP A 102 20.74 7.56 -1.69
CA ASP A 102 21.13 8.26 -2.92
C ASP A 102 20.52 9.67 -3.00
N PHE A 103 21.35 10.70 -2.84
CA PHE A 103 20.93 12.10 -2.92
C PHE A 103 20.47 12.50 -4.33
N ASN A 104 21.10 11.98 -5.39
CA ASN A 104 20.74 12.34 -6.77
C ASN A 104 19.38 11.75 -7.16
N ALA A 105 19.15 10.47 -6.85
CA ALA A 105 17.85 9.84 -7.08
C ALA A 105 16.74 10.48 -6.22
N MET A 106 17.08 10.94 -5.01
CA MET A 106 16.14 11.68 -4.15
C MET A 106 15.79 13.04 -4.74
N MET A 107 16.76 13.75 -5.32
CA MET A 107 16.55 15.02 -6.01
C MET A 107 15.67 14.87 -7.25
N GLU A 108 15.94 13.87 -8.11
CA GLU A 108 15.11 13.57 -9.27
C GLU A 108 13.66 13.26 -8.88
N ARG A 109 13.47 12.47 -7.83
CA ARG A 109 12.13 12.16 -7.30
C ARG A 109 11.46 13.42 -6.74
N HIS A 110 12.20 14.27 -6.04
CA HIS A 110 11.69 15.54 -5.51
C HIS A 110 11.19 16.44 -6.65
N VAL A 111 12.00 16.67 -7.68
CA VAL A 111 11.61 17.46 -8.87
C VAL A 111 10.35 16.87 -9.53
N LYS A 112 10.30 15.54 -9.69
CA LYS A 112 9.12 14.86 -10.26
C LYS A 112 7.86 15.06 -9.43
N LEU A 113 7.97 15.07 -8.10
CA LEU A 113 6.82 15.29 -7.21
C LEU A 113 6.34 16.75 -7.27
N VAL A 114 7.27 17.71 -7.30
CA VAL A 114 6.96 19.14 -7.45
C VAL A 114 6.23 19.40 -8.77
N ARG A 115 6.72 18.85 -9.89
CA ARG A 115 6.04 18.98 -11.20
C ARG A 115 4.62 18.42 -11.18
N ARG A 116 4.41 17.28 -10.51
CA ARG A 116 3.07 16.70 -10.33
C ARG A 116 2.15 17.56 -9.46
N GLN A 117 2.68 18.14 -8.37
CA GLN A 117 1.91 19.04 -7.49
C GLN A 117 1.44 20.28 -8.24
N HIS A 118 2.29 20.84 -9.10
CA HIS A 118 1.94 21.99 -9.94
C HIS A 118 1.25 21.61 -11.26
N PHE A 119 0.84 20.35 -11.41
CA PHE A 119 0.13 19.84 -12.59
C PHE A 119 0.83 20.06 -13.93
N MET A 120 2.15 20.26 -13.93
CA MET A 120 2.95 20.56 -15.12
C MET A 120 3.02 19.39 -16.11
N ASP A 121 2.80 18.18 -15.62
CA ASP A 121 2.81 16.95 -16.44
C ASP A 121 1.40 16.38 -16.69
N ARG A 122 0.34 17.20 -16.56
CA ARG A 122 -1.02 16.83 -16.98
C ARG A 122 -1.19 17.14 -18.47
N LYS A 123 -1.16 16.11 -19.31
CA LYS A 123 -1.55 16.15 -20.71
C LYS A 123 -2.53 15.02 -20.99
#